data_AF-A0A3B8U0E0-F1
#
_entry.id   AF-A0A3B8U0E0-F1
#
_cell.length_a   1.000
_cell.length_b   1.000
_cell.length_c   1.000
_cell.angle_alpha   90.00
_cell.angle_beta   90.00
_cell.angle_gamma   90.00
#
_symmetry.space_group_name_H-M   'P 1'
#
loop_
_entity.id
_entity.type
_entity.pdbx_description
1 polymer ?
#
loop_
_entity_poly.entity_id
_entity_poly.type
_entity_poly.pdbx_seq_one_letter_code
_entity_poly.pdbx_strand_id
1 'polypeptide(L)'
;MPHLKDHLTYCVKLHMFLVLVAAIVAGSFSVPLRAQTAPSVKIRIEGRFEEPDREALLKRLNEIRKEACEEGVQNPETGEPLTAEDFVPAEWSYELEKIAVTRAVEAAALRDHMRPDGTECFSLLPDSSIYSMETLAWGYGSAMGALEGWYSEKEAYVGETGTPAGHYIALITPANRYVAIADLRTEAGGDTCAGAYGNRMREQASEERAAESEASEERPAEGETAKERPASDGPAAERESADMLSAEADHWEIPLTGELLTAIMNGQQEAAALRLDMAARSCAGRFFRGFPCRESR
;
A
#
# COMPACT_ATOMS: atom_id res chain seq x y z
N MET A 1 58.41 -59.85 23.38
CA MET A 1 57.48 -58.70 23.48
C MET A 1 57.55 -57.77 22.25
N PRO A 2 57.08 -58.17 21.05
CA PRO A 2 56.87 -57.22 19.93
C PRO A 2 55.40 -56.86 19.70
N HIS A 3 54.45 -57.72 20.09
CA HIS A 3 53.05 -57.62 19.63
C HIS A 3 52.16 -56.57 20.31
N LEU A 4 52.61 -55.93 21.40
CA LEU A 4 51.78 -54.97 22.15
C LEU A 4 51.94 -53.52 21.64
N LYS A 5 53.03 -53.21 20.92
CA LYS A 5 53.28 -51.87 20.36
C LYS A 5 52.46 -51.61 19.08
N ASP A 6 52.13 -52.67 18.35
CA ASP A 6 51.40 -52.56 17.08
C ASP A 6 49.91 -52.26 17.30
N HIS A 7 49.30 -52.81 18.36
CA HIS A 7 47.91 -52.54 18.71
C HIS A 7 47.66 -51.11 19.17
N LEU A 8 48.55 -50.54 20.00
CA LEU A 8 48.40 -49.15 20.45
C LEU A 8 48.58 -48.16 19.28
N THR A 9 49.50 -48.48 18.36
CA THR A 9 49.73 -47.68 17.15
C THR A 9 48.53 -47.73 16.18
N TYR A 10 47.88 -48.90 16.05
CA TYR A 10 46.65 -49.04 15.26
C TYR A 10 45.46 -48.32 15.87
N CYS A 11 45.27 -48.40 17.20
CA CYS A 11 44.16 -47.72 17.88
C CYS A 11 44.30 -46.18 17.82
N VAL A 12 45.50 -45.65 17.95
CA VAL A 12 45.77 -44.20 17.82
C VAL A 12 45.58 -43.73 16.38
N LYS A 13 46.04 -44.50 15.38
CA LYS A 13 45.82 -44.18 13.96
C LYS A 13 44.35 -44.26 13.55
N LEU A 14 43.60 -45.24 14.06
CA LEU A 14 42.16 -45.38 13.79
C LEU A 14 41.34 -44.26 14.45
N HIS A 15 41.71 -43.83 15.67
CA HIS A 15 41.09 -42.66 16.32
C HIS A 15 41.45 -41.35 15.61
N MET A 16 42.71 -41.15 15.19
CA MET A 16 43.08 -39.97 14.39
C MET A 16 42.33 -39.93 13.05
N PHE A 17 42.13 -41.08 12.40
CA PHE A 17 41.41 -41.15 11.13
C PHE A 17 39.89 -40.89 11.30
N LEU A 18 39.28 -41.40 12.38
CA LEU A 18 37.88 -41.11 12.72
C LEU A 18 37.65 -39.64 13.08
N VAL A 19 38.58 -39.01 13.81
CA VAL A 19 38.50 -37.57 14.14
C VAL A 19 38.71 -36.70 12.89
N LEU A 20 39.56 -37.11 11.94
CA LEU A 20 39.76 -36.40 10.68
C LEU A 20 38.54 -36.49 9.76
N VAL A 21 37.86 -37.64 9.70
CA VAL A 21 36.61 -37.81 8.93
C VAL A 21 35.46 -37.01 9.56
N ALA A 22 35.36 -36.95 10.90
CA ALA A 22 34.37 -36.11 11.58
C ALA A 22 34.62 -34.60 11.35
N ALA A 23 35.87 -34.16 11.28
CA ALA A 23 36.22 -32.77 11.00
C ALA A 23 35.88 -32.33 9.56
N ILE A 24 35.91 -33.26 8.60
CA ILE A 24 35.53 -32.98 7.20
C ILE A 24 34.00 -32.87 7.04
N VAL A 25 33.20 -33.57 7.86
CA VAL A 25 31.73 -33.44 7.86
C VAL A 25 31.27 -32.18 8.59
N ALA A 26 32.04 -31.66 9.54
CA ALA A 26 31.77 -30.40 10.24
C ALA A 26 32.28 -29.14 9.50
N GLY A 27 32.88 -29.31 8.32
CA GLY A 27 33.15 -28.20 7.40
C GLY A 27 31.82 -27.67 6.88
N SER A 28 31.26 -26.70 7.59
CA SER A 28 30.13 -25.89 7.16
C SER A 28 30.44 -25.29 5.79
N PHE A 29 30.03 -25.97 4.73
CA PHE A 29 29.70 -25.30 3.48
C PHE A 29 28.46 -24.45 3.79
N SER A 30 28.68 -23.31 4.43
CA SER A 30 27.83 -22.16 4.27
C SER A 30 27.99 -21.71 2.83
N VAL A 31 27.39 -22.47 1.90
CA VAL A 31 26.93 -21.88 0.66
C VAL A 31 26.07 -20.73 1.14
N PRO A 32 26.42 -19.45 0.86
CA PRO A 32 25.47 -18.39 1.13
C PRO A 32 24.22 -18.83 0.39
N LEU A 33 23.13 -19.06 1.12
CA LEU A 33 21.84 -19.24 0.50
C LEU A 33 21.65 -17.93 -0.25
N ARG A 34 22.00 -17.92 -1.54
CA ARG A 34 21.69 -16.82 -2.43
C ARG A 34 20.19 -16.75 -2.26
N ALA A 35 19.71 -15.67 -1.63
CA ALA A 35 18.29 -15.43 -1.48
C ALA A 35 17.72 -15.67 -2.88
N GLN A 36 17.03 -16.79 -3.03
CA GLN A 36 16.49 -17.16 -4.31
C GLN A 36 15.40 -16.12 -4.47
N THR A 37 15.63 -15.13 -5.33
CA THR A 37 14.62 -14.15 -5.67
C THR A 37 13.37 -14.96 -5.97
N ALA A 38 12.32 -14.78 -5.17
CA ALA A 38 11.07 -15.48 -5.38
C ALA A 38 10.73 -15.37 -6.88
N PRO A 39 10.25 -16.44 -7.53
CA PRO A 39 9.90 -16.36 -8.94
C PRO A 39 8.96 -15.16 -9.13
N SER A 40 9.38 -14.22 -9.98
CA SER A 40 8.59 -13.05 -10.32
C SER A 40 8.17 -13.16 -11.78
N VAL A 41 6.87 -13.18 -12.03
CA VAL A 41 6.34 -13.08 -13.39
C VAL A 41 5.89 -11.65 -13.60
N LYS A 42 6.36 -11.02 -14.68
CA LYS A 42 5.80 -9.73 -15.10
C LYS A 42 4.55 -10.00 -15.93
N ILE A 43 3.45 -9.40 -15.53
CA ILE A 43 2.25 -9.36 -16.37
C ILE A 43 2.14 -7.97 -16.98
N ARG A 44 1.68 -7.94 -18.23
CA ARG A 44 1.42 -6.73 -18.99
C ARG A 44 -0.07 -6.43 -18.88
N ILE A 45 -0.40 -5.22 -18.44
CA ILE A 45 -1.76 -4.68 -18.48
C ILE A 45 -1.78 -3.64 -19.58
N GLU A 46 -2.60 -3.87 -20.61
CA GLU A 46 -2.79 -2.95 -21.74
C GLU A 46 -4.07 -2.16 -21.54
N GLY A 47 -4.02 -0.86 -21.79
CA GLY A 47 -5.15 0.03 -21.56
C GLY A 47 -4.80 1.51 -21.68
N ARG A 48 -5.71 2.34 -21.20
CA ARG A 48 -5.52 3.79 -21.10
C ARG A 48 -6.17 4.31 -19.83
N PHE A 49 -5.64 5.40 -19.31
CA PHE A 49 -6.34 6.17 -18.30
C PHE A 49 -7.34 7.12 -18.95
N GLU A 50 -8.52 7.22 -18.34
CA GLU A 50 -9.42 8.34 -18.61
C GLU A 50 -8.98 9.51 -17.74
N GLU A 51 -8.78 10.69 -18.35
CA GLU A 51 -8.39 11.87 -17.60
C GLU A 51 -9.52 12.28 -16.65
N PRO A 52 -9.29 12.31 -15.33
CA PRO A 52 -10.33 12.66 -14.38
C PRO A 52 -10.67 14.15 -14.50
N ASP A 53 -11.97 14.47 -14.48
CA ASP A 53 -12.43 15.84 -14.21
C ASP A 53 -12.21 16.14 -12.71
N ARG A 54 -10.98 16.55 -12.38
CA ARG A 54 -10.53 16.78 -11.01
C ARG A 54 -11.40 17.81 -10.28
N GLU A 55 -11.82 18.86 -10.98
CA GLU A 55 -12.67 19.91 -10.40
C GLU A 55 -14.06 19.35 -10.05
N ALA A 56 -14.68 18.61 -10.97
CA ALA A 56 -15.98 17.99 -10.70
C ALA A 56 -15.90 16.95 -9.57
N LEU A 57 -14.86 16.12 -9.55
CA LEU A 57 -14.64 15.12 -8.50
C LEU A 57 -14.42 15.75 -7.13
N LEU A 58 -13.54 16.76 -7.03
CA LEU A 58 -13.31 17.48 -5.78
C LEU A 58 -14.56 18.20 -5.31
N LYS A 59 -15.28 18.85 -6.22
CA LYS A 59 -16.54 19.52 -5.89
C LYS A 59 -17.51 18.52 -5.28
N ARG A 60 -17.71 17.38 -5.92
CA ARG A 60 -18.65 16.37 -5.44
C ARG A 60 -18.22 15.73 -4.12
N LEU A 61 -16.93 15.39 -3.97
CA LEU A 61 -16.37 14.90 -2.71
C LEU A 61 -16.60 15.91 -1.57
N ASN A 62 -16.35 17.19 -1.82
CA ASN A 62 -16.51 18.23 -0.82
C ASN A 62 -17.99 18.50 -0.48
N GLU A 63 -18.91 18.33 -1.44
CA GLU A 63 -20.35 18.32 -1.16
C GLU A 63 -20.72 17.17 -0.21
N ILE A 64 -20.22 15.96 -0.44
CA ILE A 64 -20.44 14.78 0.43
C ILE A 64 -19.90 15.04 1.84
N ARG A 65 -18.67 15.57 1.96
CA ARG A 65 -18.05 15.89 3.25
C ARG A 65 -18.86 16.94 4.02
N LYS A 66 -19.33 17.96 3.31
CA LYS A 66 -20.15 19.03 3.89
C LYS A 66 -21.49 18.50 4.38
N GLU A 67 -22.15 17.68 3.56
CA GLU A 67 -23.40 17.00 3.89
C GLU A 67 -23.26 16.16 5.16
N ALA A 68 -22.21 15.37 5.29
CA ALA A 68 -21.95 14.56 6.49
C ALA A 68 -21.80 15.42 7.77
N CYS A 69 -21.17 16.59 7.66
CA CYS A 69 -21.04 17.56 8.76
C CYS A 69 -22.37 18.25 9.08
N GLU A 70 -23.18 18.58 8.07
CA GLU A 70 -24.51 19.20 8.26
C GLU A 70 -25.50 18.23 8.91
N GLU A 71 -25.40 16.95 8.61
CA GLU A 71 -26.25 15.89 9.18
C GLU A 71 -25.76 15.38 10.55
N GLY A 72 -24.55 15.74 10.98
CA GLY A 72 -23.97 15.23 12.21
C GLY A 72 -23.66 13.73 12.15
N VAL A 73 -23.24 13.23 10.98
CA VAL A 73 -22.80 11.84 10.80
C VAL A 73 -21.67 11.53 11.77
N GLN A 74 -21.64 10.33 12.35
CA GLN A 74 -20.59 9.93 13.28
C GLN A 74 -19.20 10.07 12.63
N ASN A 75 -18.31 10.82 13.27
CA ASN A 75 -16.93 10.99 12.86
C ASN A 75 -16.20 9.64 12.99
N PRO A 76 -15.61 9.10 11.91
CA PRO A 76 -14.90 7.82 11.95
C PRO A 76 -13.68 7.81 12.90
N GLU A 77 -13.11 8.97 13.20
CA GLU A 77 -11.89 9.11 14.00
C GLU A 77 -12.19 9.26 15.50
N THR A 78 -13.23 10.01 15.83
CA THR A 78 -13.54 10.36 17.24
C THR A 78 -14.73 9.59 17.79
N GLY A 79 -15.61 9.08 16.93
CA GLY A 79 -16.90 8.49 17.31
C GLY A 79 -17.96 9.53 17.71
N GLU A 80 -17.62 10.81 17.75
CA GLU A 80 -18.55 11.92 18.02
C GLU A 80 -19.21 12.39 16.70
N PRO A 81 -20.39 13.02 16.73
CA PRO A 81 -20.98 13.62 15.54
C PRO A 81 -20.05 14.63 14.87
N LEU A 82 -19.91 14.56 13.55
CA LEU A 82 -19.24 15.60 12.77
C LEU A 82 -19.97 16.94 12.94
N THR A 83 -19.20 18.01 12.91
CA THR A 83 -19.69 19.38 13.04
C THR A 83 -19.22 20.24 11.87
N ALA A 84 -19.76 21.45 11.76
CA ALA A 84 -19.31 22.41 10.75
C ALA A 84 -17.81 22.78 10.88
N GLU A 85 -17.21 22.62 12.06
CA GLU A 85 -15.78 22.89 12.30
C GLU A 85 -14.88 21.78 11.73
N ASP A 86 -15.40 20.56 11.63
CA ASP A 86 -14.69 19.42 11.04
C ASP A 86 -14.63 19.49 9.50
N PHE A 87 -15.53 20.27 8.89
CA PHE A 87 -15.53 20.46 7.44
C PHE A 87 -14.35 21.31 7.02
N VAL A 88 -13.39 20.65 6.38
CA VAL A 88 -12.39 21.33 5.58
C VAL A 88 -12.29 20.69 4.20
N PRO A 89 -12.36 21.48 3.11
CA PRO A 89 -12.28 20.96 1.76
C PRO A 89 -11.01 20.12 1.53
N ALA A 90 -11.21 18.97 0.89
CA ALA A 90 -10.13 18.19 0.33
C ALA A 90 -9.60 18.85 -0.94
N GLU A 91 -8.31 18.68 -1.18
CA GLU A 91 -7.57 19.20 -2.33
C GLU A 91 -7.01 18.04 -3.16
N TRP A 92 -6.82 18.27 -4.47
CA TRP A 92 -6.19 17.26 -5.32
C TRP A 92 -4.71 17.15 -5.04
N SER A 93 -4.17 15.94 -5.00
CA SER A 93 -2.74 15.70 -4.87
C SER A 93 -2.21 14.88 -6.04
N TYR A 94 -1.34 15.47 -6.85
CA TYR A 94 -0.67 14.77 -7.96
C TYR A 94 0.22 13.61 -7.47
N GLU A 95 0.74 13.68 -6.25
CA GLU A 95 1.49 12.55 -5.67
C GLU A 95 0.56 11.38 -5.30
N LEU A 96 -0.63 11.67 -4.76
CA LEU A 96 -1.66 10.64 -4.57
C LEU A 96 -2.19 10.13 -5.91
N GLU A 97 -2.19 10.94 -6.97
CA GLU A 97 -2.61 10.52 -8.31
C GLU A 97 -1.68 9.45 -8.88
N LYS A 98 -0.36 9.57 -8.67
CA LYS A 98 0.60 8.50 -9.02
C LYS A 98 0.32 7.19 -8.29
N ILE A 99 -0.05 7.27 -7.00
CA ILE A 99 -0.46 6.11 -6.20
C ILE A 99 -1.75 5.53 -6.77
N ALA A 100 -2.77 6.36 -6.99
CA ALA A 100 -4.06 5.94 -7.54
C ALA A 100 -3.89 5.27 -8.91
N VAL A 101 -3.07 5.82 -9.80
CA VAL A 101 -2.73 5.23 -11.10
C VAL A 101 -2.10 3.85 -10.92
N THR A 102 -1.06 3.76 -10.08
CA THR A 102 -0.38 2.48 -9.82
C THR A 102 -1.36 1.45 -9.25
N ARG A 103 -2.22 1.86 -8.32
CA ARG A 103 -3.20 1.01 -7.69
C ARG A 103 -4.34 0.62 -8.63
N ALA A 104 -4.76 1.47 -9.55
CA ALA A 104 -5.74 1.09 -10.58
C ALA A 104 -5.19 -0.01 -11.51
N VAL A 105 -3.91 0.08 -11.91
CA VAL A 105 -3.24 -0.97 -12.71
C VAL A 105 -3.13 -2.27 -11.92
N GLU A 106 -2.66 -2.20 -10.68
CA GLU A 106 -2.52 -3.38 -9.82
C GLU A 106 -3.88 -4.02 -9.52
N ALA A 107 -4.90 -3.20 -9.26
CA ALA A 107 -6.26 -3.63 -8.95
C ALA A 107 -7.02 -4.21 -10.17
N ALA A 108 -6.61 -3.84 -11.39
CA ALA A 108 -7.12 -4.46 -12.62
C ALA A 108 -6.60 -5.89 -12.77
N ALA A 109 -5.41 -6.18 -12.26
CA ALA A 109 -4.84 -7.52 -12.26
C ALA A 109 -5.27 -8.37 -11.05
N LEU A 110 -5.39 -7.73 -9.89
CA LEU A 110 -5.76 -8.36 -8.63
C LEU A 110 -6.80 -7.51 -7.92
N ARG A 111 -8.04 -8.00 -7.81
CA ARG A 111 -9.14 -7.28 -7.17
C ARG A 111 -9.04 -7.29 -5.63
N ASP A 112 -7.99 -6.68 -5.09
CA ASP A 112 -7.63 -6.70 -3.68
C ASP A 112 -6.89 -5.41 -3.26
N HIS A 113 -6.96 -5.08 -1.98
CA HIS A 113 -6.15 -4.01 -1.36
C HIS A 113 -4.69 -4.44 -1.18
N MET A 114 -4.42 -5.74 -1.22
CA MET A 114 -3.07 -6.26 -1.32
C MET A 114 -2.47 -5.95 -2.69
N ARG A 115 -1.19 -5.62 -2.71
CA ARG A 115 -0.44 -5.40 -3.94
C ARG A 115 -0.03 -6.73 -4.56
N PRO A 116 0.21 -6.79 -5.89
CA PRO A 116 0.54 -8.04 -6.56
C PRO A 116 1.90 -8.63 -6.18
N ASP A 117 2.76 -7.82 -5.54
CA ASP A 117 4.03 -8.26 -4.93
C ASP A 117 3.85 -8.85 -3.51
N GLY A 118 2.62 -8.90 -2.99
CA GLY A 118 2.28 -9.41 -1.66
C GLY A 118 2.42 -8.40 -0.53
N THR A 119 2.72 -7.13 -0.83
CA THR A 119 2.76 -6.05 0.16
C THR A 119 1.39 -5.36 0.31
N GLU A 120 1.20 -4.62 1.39
CA GLU A 120 -0.01 -3.80 1.60
C GLU A 120 -0.03 -2.59 0.63
N CYS A 121 -1.21 -2.09 0.24
CA CYS A 121 -1.34 -0.91 -0.64
C CYS A 121 -0.52 0.29 -0.17
N PHE A 122 -0.47 0.53 1.15
CA PHE A 122 0.25 1.65 1.77
C PHE A 122 1.78 1.61 1.64
N SER A 123 2.34 0.52 1.13
CA SER A 123 3.79 0.37 0.93
C SER A 123 4.35 1.10 -0.29
N LEU A 124 3.48 1.65 -1.16
CA LEU A 124 3.90 2.35 -2.38
C LEU A 124 4.76 3.60 -2.11
N LEU A 125 4.54 4.26 -0.97
CA LEU A 125 5.43 5.31 -0.48
C LEU A 125 6.20 4.78 0.73
N PRO A 126 7.53 4.97 0.79
CA PRO A 126 8.32 4.62 1.97
C PRO A 126 7.90 5.45 3.20
N ASP A 127 7.32 6.63 2.98
CA ASP A 127 6.74 7.49 4.00
C ASP A 127 5.22 7.36 3.97
N SER A 128 4.68 6.44 4.77
CA SER A 128 3.24 6.17 4.89
C SER A 128 2.45 7.32 5.55
N SER A 129 3.08 8.48 5.79
CA SER A 129 2.45 9.65 6.41
C SER A 129 1.56 10.44 5.46
N ILE A 130 1.72 10.25 4.14
CA ILE A 130 0.95 10.98 3.12
C ILE A 130 -0.24 10.16 2.62
N TYR A 131 -0.18 8.82 2.66
CA TYR A 131 -1.19 7.93 2.09
C TYR A 131 -1.84 7.09 3.20
N SER A 132 -3.06 7.46 3.58
CA SER A 132 -3.76 6.95 4.76
C SER A 132 -4.87 5.95 4.43
N MET A 133 -5.53 6.10 3.28
CA MET A 133 -6.68 5.25 2.91
C MET A 133 -6.74 5.00 1.40
N GLU A 134 -7.29 3.85 1.03
CA GLU A 134 -7.54 3.42 -0.34
C GLU A 134 -9.02 3.13 -0.56
N THR A 135 -9.54 3.49 -1.73
CA THR A 135 -10.82 2.99 -2.23
C THR A 135 -10.63 2.36 -3.61
N LEU A 136 -11.27 1.22 -3.87
CA LEU A 136 -11.20 0.53 -5.17
C LEU A 136 -12.62 0.33 -5.70
N ALA A 137 -12.79 0.39 -7.01
CA ALA A 137 -14.06 0.15 -7.67
C ALA A 137 -13.85 -0.50 -9.04
N TRP A 138 -14.80 -1.34 -9.45
CA TRP A 138 -14.78 -2.00 -10.76
C TRP A 138 -16.12 -1.88 -11.45
N GLY A 139 -16.11 -1.50 -12.74
CA GLY A 139 -17.31 -1.50 -13.59
C GLY A 139 -18.29 -0.36 -13.34
N TYR A 140 -17.85 0.77 -12.79
CA TYR A 140 -18.68 1.95 -12.50
C TYR A 140 -18.80 2.94 -13.66
N GLY A 141 -18.10 2.69 -14.77
CA GLY A 141 -18.21 3.46 -16.00
C GLY A 141 -17.49 4.79 -15.99
N SER A 142 -17.08 5.32 -14.83
CA SER A 142 -16.22 6.52 -14.71
C SER A 142 -15.67 6.69 -13.29
N ALA A 143 -14.63 7.52 -13.13
CA ALA A 143 -14.18 8.02 -11.83
C ALA A 143 -15.33 8.64 -10.99
N MET A 144 -16.23 9.41 -11.63
CA MET A 144 -17.40 9.98 -10.96
C MET A 144 -18.38 8.89 -10.53
N GLY A 145 -18.62 7.89 -11.39
CA GLY A 145 -19.43 6.73 -11.05
C GLY A 145 -18.87 5.96 -9.86
N ALA A 146 -17.55 5.79 -9.78
CA ALA A 146 -16.89 5.17 -8.64
C ALA A 146 -17.06 5.99 -7.37
N LEU A 147 -16.92 7.32 -7.43
CA LEU A 147 -17.16 8.22 -6.30
C LEU A 147 -18.60 8.10 -5.77
N GLU A 148 -19.61 8.09 -6.64
CA GLU A 148 -21.00 7.86 -6.22
C GLU A 148 -21.22 6.44 -5.67
N GLY A 149 -20.52 5.45 -6.23
CA GLY A 149 -20.50 4.09 -5.71
C GLY A 149 -20.00 4.03 -4.27
N TRP A 150 -18.87 4.68 -3.99
CA TRP A 150 -18.31 4.79 -2.65
C TRP A 150 -19.23 5.56 -1.70
N TYR A 151 -19.86 6.64 -2.18
CA TYR A 151 -20.82 7.42 -1.41
C TYR A 151 -22.07 6.61 -1.02
N SER A 152 -22.50 5.67 -1.87
CA SER A 152 -23.69 4.84 -1.61
C SER A 152 -23.59 4.00 -0.31
N GLU A 153 -22.39 3.78 0.22
CA GLU A 153 -22.18 3.12 1.52
C GLU A 153 -22.62 3.96 2.72
N LYS A 154 -23.00 5.22 2.53
CA LYS A 154 -23.54 6.09 3.59
C LYS A 154 -24.65 5.40 4.38
N GLU A 155 -25.59 4.77 3.69
CA GLU A 155 -26.73 4.10 4.33
C GLU A 155 -26.29 2.98 5.26
N ALA A 156 -25.27 2.22 4.85
CA ALA A 156 -24.69 1.15 5.65
C ALA A 156 -23.99 1.69 6.91
N TYR A 157 -23.25 2.79 6.76
CA TYR A 157 -22.52 3.44 7.85
C TYR A 157 -23.47 4.07 8.87
N VAL A 158 -24.37 4.94 8.43
CA VAL A 158 -25.31 5.67 9.30
C VAL A 158 -26.34 4.73 9.93
N GLY A 159 -26.76 3.69 9.20
CA GLY A 159 -27.69 2.69 9.70
C GLY A 159 -27.06 1.64 10.63
N GLU A 160 -25.75 1.68 10.86
CA GLU A 160 -24.99 0.70 11.65
C GLU A 160 -25.32 -0.76 11.24
N THR A 161 -25.48 -1.00 9.94
CA THR A 161 -26.01 -2.28 9.43
C THR A 161 -25.06 -3.46 9.61
N GLY A 162 -23.81 -3.21 9.98
CA GLY A 162 -22.71 -4.19 9.99
C GLY A 162 -22.13 -4.49 8.61
N THR A 163 -22.68 -3.87 7.55
CA THR A 163 -22.11 -3.94 6.19
C THR A 163 -20.84 -3.10 6.12
N PRO A 164 -19.77 -3.56 5.43
CA PRO A 164 -18.58 -2.75 5.22
C PRO A 164 -18.95 -1.40 4.59
N ALA A 165 -18.42 -0.31 5.17
CA ALA A 165 -18.62 1.06 4.70
C ALA A 165 -17.29 1.83 4.61
N GLY A 166 -16.21 1.10 4.32
CA GLY A 166 -14.84 1.63 4.30
C GLY A 166 -14.65 2.73 3.26
N HIS A 167 -15.36 2.66 2.14
CA HIS A 167 -15.27 3.68 1.10
C HIS A 167 -15.91 4.99 1.57
N TYR A 168 -17.13 4.95 2.12
CA TYR A 168 -17.77 6.15 2.67
C TYR A 168 -16.95 6.77 3.81
N ILE A 169 -16.39 5.94 4.70
CA ILE A 169 -15.46 6.39 5.75
C ILE A 169 -14.30 7.18 5.16
N ALA A 170 -13.66 6.69 4.09
CA ALA A 170 -12.56 7.40 3.45
C ALA A 170 -12.98 8.78 2.90
N LEU A 171 -14.20 8.91 2.38
CA LEU A 171 -14.73 10.19 1.88
C LEU A 171 -14.91 11.22 3.00
N ILE A 172 -15.49 10.81 4.13
CA ILE A 172 -15.93 11.75 5.19
C ILE A 172 -14.88 11.98 6.29
N THR A 173 -13.84 11.16 6.37
CA THR A 173 -12.79 11.30 7.40
C THR A 173 -12.14 12.70 7.33
N PRO A 174 -12.27 13.54 8.37
CA PRO A 174 -11.76 14.92 8.34
C PRO A 174 -10.26 15.01 8.08
N ALA A 175 -9.47 14.08 8.64
CA ALA A 175 -8.03 14.03 8.42
C ALA A 175 -7.62 13.79 6.96
N ASN A 176 -8.49 13.23 6.10
CA ASN A 176 -8.19 13.09 4.67
C ASN A 176 -8.34 14.46 3.99
N ARG A 177 -7.22 15.18 3.89
CA ARG A 177 -7.11 16.53 3.33
C ARG A 177 -6.75 16.55 1.85
N TYR A 178 -6.15 15.47 1.39
CA TYR A 178 -5.70 15.33 0.01
C TYR A 178 -6.29 14.06 -0.59
N VAL A 179 -6.63 14.12 -1.88
CA VAL A 179 -7.21 13.01 -2.61
C VAL A 179 -6.70 12.98 -4.05
N ALA A 180 -6.70 11.80 -4.64
CA ALA A 180 -6.71 11.63 -6.08
C ALA A 180 -7.51 10.38 -6.46
N ILE A 181 -8.05 10.36 -7.66
CA ILE A 181 -8.82 9.24 -8.22
C ILE A 181 -8.31 8.98 -9.63
N ALA A 182 -7.96 7.74 -9.92
CA ALA A 182 -7.57 7.29 -11.26
C ALA A 182 -8.60 6.32 -11.81
N ASP A 183 -8.80 6.31 -13.14
CA ASP A 183 -9.75 5.47 -13.87
C ASP A 183 -9.04 4.79 -15.05
N LEU A 184 -8.80 3.49 -14.92
CA LEU A 184 -8.13 2.66 -15.93
C LEU A 184 -9.16 1.90 -16.77
N ARG A 185 -9.04 2.04 -18.08
CA ARG A 185 -9.73 1.22 -19.09
C ARG A 185 -8.77 0.26 -19.73
N THR A 186 -8.91 -1.01 -19.38
CA THR A 186 -8.11 -2.07 -20.00
C THR A 186 -8.66 -2.46 -21.37
N GLU A 187 -7.80 -2.88 -22.29
CA GLU A 187 -8.24 -3.39 -23.60
C GLU A 187 -9.08 -4.67 -23.48
N ALA A 188 -8.88 -5.44 -22.40
CA ALA A 188 -9.69 -6.60 -22.06
C ALA A 188 -11.14 -6.26 -21.64
N GLY A 189 -11.51 -4.97 -21.64
CA GLY A 189 -12.86 -4.49 -21.30
C GLY A 189 -13.09 -4.29 -19.81
N GLY A 190 -12.05 -4.41 -18.98
CA GLY A 190 -12.08 -4.08 -17.56
C GLY A 190 -12.04 -2.56 -17.32
N ASP A 191 -12.73 -2.16 -16.27
CA ASP A 191 -12.85 -0.79 -15.76
C ASP A 191 -12.51 -0.83 -14.29
N THR A 192 -11.43 -0.14 -13.91
CA THR A 192 -10.91 -0.12 -12.54
C THR A 192 -10.63 1.31 -12.11
N CYS A 193 -11.28 1.75 -11.04
CA CYS A 193 -11.02 3.02 -10.40
C CYS A 193 -10.33 2.81 -9.06
N ALA A 194 -9.36 3.66 -8.74
CA ALA A 194 -8.69 3.69 -7.44
C ALA A 194 -8.68 5.10 -6.88
N GLY A 195 -9.09 5.26 -5.63
CA GLY A 195 -8.97 6.50 -4.86
C GLY A 195 -7.86 6.38 -3.83
N ALA A 196 -7.01 7.39 -3.75
CA ALA A 196 -5.95 7.50 -2.75
C ALA A 196 -6.17 8.75 -1.91
N TYR A 197 -6.10 8.61 -0.59
CA TYR A 197 -6.38 9.68 0.38
C TYR A 197 -5.20 9.90 1.30
N GLY A 198 -5.05 11.14 1.76
CA GLY A 198 -3.91 11.56 2.56
C GLY A 198 -4.21 12.72 3.49
N ASN A 199 -3.38 12.87 4.53
CA ASN A 199 -3.58 13.91 5.55
C ASN A 199 -2.59 15.08 5.47
N ARG A 200 -1.49 14.95 4.70
CA ARG A 200 -0.43 15.97 4.54
C ARG A 200 0.12 15.96 3.12
N MET A 201 0.60 17.10 2.63
CA MET A 201 1.39 17.15 1.40
C MET A 201 2.82 16.64 1.65
N ARG A 202 3.49 16.15 0.59
CA ARG A 202 4.85 15.62 0.67
C ARG A 202 5.88 16.60 1.24
N GLU A 203 5.76 17.89 0.91
CA GLU A 203 6.66 18.94 1.40
C GLU A 203 6.60 19.03 2.94
N GLN A 204 5.38 19.07 3.50
CA GLN A 204 5.17 19.09 4.95
C GLN A 204 5.69 17.82 5.64
N ALA A 205 5.49 16.65 5.03
CA ALA A 205 6.03 15.39 5.54
C ALA A 205 7.57 15.37 5.53
N SER A 206 8.19 15.96 4.50
CA SER A 206 9.65 16.03 4.36
C SER A 206 10.31 17.00 5.33
N GLU A 207 9.66 18.13 5.62
CA GLU A 207 10.13 19.15 6.57
C GLU A 207 10.06 18.66 8.02
N GLU A 208 8.96 18.02 8.42
CA GLU A 208 8.82 17.44 9.76
C GLU A 208 9.85 16.34 10.00
N ARG A 209 10.13 15.50 9.00
CA ARG A 209 11.20 14.50 9.08
C ARG A 209 12.58 15.12 9.19
N ALA A 210 12.84 16.21 8.45
CA ALA A 210 14.09 16.96 8.59
C ALA A 210 14.21 17.52 10.02
N ALA A 211 13.13 18.10 10.55
CA ALA A 211 13.07 18.60 11.92
C ALA A 211 13.22 17.49 12.97
N GLU A 212 12.61 16.31 12.78
CA GLU A 212 12.78 15.13 13.65
C GLU A 212 14.20 14.59 13.58
N SER A 213 14.81 14.56 12.39
CA SER A 213 16.20 14.14 12.22
C SER A 213 17.16 15.11 12.91
N GLU A 214 16.98 16.42 12.73
CA GLU A 214 17.76 17.48 13.37
C GLU A 214 17.59 17.48 14.89
N ALA A 215 16.36 17.27 15.40
CA ALA A 215 16.08 17.12 16.82
C ALA A 215 16.70 15.85 17.43
N SER A 216 16.90 14.80 16.62
CA SER A 216 17.60 13.59 17.04
C SER A 216 19.14 13.70 16.98
N GLU A 217 19.67 14.69 16.25
CA GLU A 217 21.09 14.88 15.98
C GLU A 217 21.74 16.00 16.80
N GLU A 218 21.00 16.71 17.67
CA GLU A 218 21.57 17.76 18.54
C GLU A 218 22.45 17.19 19.68
N ARG A 219 23.70 16.90 19.32
CA ARG A 219 24.89 16.98 20.19
C ARG A 219 25.98 17.69 19.38
N PRO A 220 26.57 18.81 19.85
CA PRO A 220 27.09 19.82 18.93
C PRO A 220 28.45 19.43 18.35
N ALA A 221 28.62 19.70 17.06
CA ALA A 221 29.89 20.14 16.47
C ALA A 221 29.56 21.19 15.40
N GLU A 222 30.15 22.37 15.57
CA GLU A 222 29.89 23.57 14.80
C GLU A 222 30.29 23.44 13.32
N GLY A 223 29.47 24.03 12.46
CA GLY A 223 29.92 24.68 11.25
C GLY A 223 29.70 23.91 9.95
N GLU A 224 28.50 24.00 9.38
CA GLU A 224 28.40 24.09 7.92
C GLU A 224 27.15 24.87 7.49
N THR A 225 27.35 25.77 6.54
CA THR A 225 26.35 26.71 6.03
C THR A 225 25.19 25.99 5.36
N ALA A 226 23.97 26.26 5.83
CA ALA A 226 22.73 25.84 5.21
C ALA A 226 22.67 26.34 3.75
N LYS A 227 22.79 25.40 2.82
CA LYS A 227 22.48 25.64 1.40
C LYS A 227 20.97 25.55 1.26
N GLU A 228 20.34 26.69 0.98
CA GLU A 228 18.93 26.77 0.58
C GLU A 228 18.65 25.70 -0.50
N ARG A 229 17.73 24.79 -0.20
CA ARG A 229 17.12 23.90 -1.20
C ARG A 229 15.88 24.61 -1.74
N PRO A 230 15.67 24.63 -3.06
CA PRO A 230 14.55 25.35 -3.65
C PRO A 230 13.24 24.62 -3.33
N ALA A 231 12.23 25.41 -2.95
CA ALA A 231 10.85 24.98 -2.80
C ALA A 231 10.12 24.90 -4.17
N SER A 232 9.01 24.16 -4.17
CA SER A 232 7.98 23.95 -5.22
C SER A 232 8.15 22.74 -6.17
N ASP A 233 7.60 21.59 -5.76
CA ASP A 233 7.39 20.40 -6.61
C ASP A 233 6.08 20.44 -7.45
N GLY A 234 5.26 21.48 -7.30
CA GLY A 234 4.00 21.68 -8.02
C GLY A 234 4.07 21.41 -9.54
N PRO A 235 5.02 21.99 -10.29
CA PRO A 235 5.07 21.79 -11.74
C PRO A 235 5.76 20.47 -12.17
N ALA A 236 6.44 19.76 -11.27
CA ALA A 236 7.14 18.51 -11.60
C ALA A 236 6.26 17.29 -11.32
N ALA A 237 5.61 17.25 -10.16
CA ALA A 237 4.67 16.19 -9.77
C ALA A 237 3.48 16.12 -10.73
N GLU A 238 2.95 17.28 -11.11
CA GLU A 238 1.86 17.39 -12.08
C GLU A 238 2.28 16.87 -13.47
N ARG A 239 3.50 17.20 -13.93
CA ARG A 239 4.02 16.70 -15.22
C ARG A 239 4.20 15.19 -15.21
N GLU A 240 4.79 14.65 -14.16
CA GLU A 240 4.99 13.20 -14.05
C GLU A 240 3.66 12.45 -13.97
N SER A 241 2.68 12.99 -13.23
CA SER A 241 1.32 12.44 -13.21
C SER A 241 0.66 12.52 -14.59
N ALA A 242 0.80 13.65 -15.29
CA ALA A 242 0.29 13.81 -16.64
C ALA A 242 0.96 12.83 -17.62
N ASP A 243 2.27 12.56 -17.48
CA ASP A 243 2.99 11.58 -18.27
C ASP A 243 2.44 10.17 -18.03
N MET A 244 2.13 9.81 -16.77
CA MET A 244 1.53 8.52 -16.41
C MET A 244 0.09 8.35 -16.93
N LEU A 245 -0.69 9.45 -16.98
CA LEU A 245 -2.05 9.48 -17.53
C LEU A 245 -2.07 9.64 -19.05
N SER A 246 -0.92 9.92 -19.68
CA SER A 246 -0.85 10.22 -21.10
C SER A 246 -1.21 9.01 -21.96
N ALA A 247 -1.76 9.28 -23.15
CA ALA A 247 -2.09 8.26 -24.14
C ALA A 247 -0.86 7.52 -24.72
N GLU A 248 0.37 7.93 -24.36
CA GLU A 248 1.60 7.23 -24.76
C GLU A 248 1.92 6.05 -23.84
N ALA A 249 1.39 6.02 -22.61
CA ALA A 249 1.43 4.86 -21.73
C ALA A 249 0.25 3.92 -22.05
N ASP A 250 0.43 3.07 -23.07
CA ASP A 250 -0.57 2.07 -23.49
C ASP A 250 -0.46 0.74 -22.72
N HIS A 251 0.58 0.58 -21.92
CA HIS A 251 0.80 -0.61 -21.11
C HIS A 251 1.59 -0.38 -19.83
N TRP A 252 1.36 -1.24 -18.84
CA TRP A 252 2.10 -1.31 -17.58
C TRP A 252 2.59 -2.73 -17.32
N GLU A 253 3.83 -2.86 -16.86
CA GLU A 253 4.38 -4.13 -16.39
C GLU A 253 4.38 -4.17 -14.86
N ILE A 254 3.60 -5.08 -14.29
CA ILE A 254 3.55 -5.27 -12.84
C ILE A 254 4.18 -6.61 -12.45
N PRO A 255 5.04 -6.63 -11.41
CA PRO A 255 5.62 -7.86 -10.91
C PRO A 255 4.58 -8.61 -10.06
N LEU A 256 4.29 -9.85 -10.44
CA LEU A 256 3.61 -10.81 -9.57
C LEU A 256 4.65 -11.63 -8.81
N THR A 257 4.54 -11.69 -7.49
CA THR A 257 5.44 -12.51 -6.67
C THR A 257 4.71 -13.33 -5.61
N GLY A 258 5.44 -14.23 -4.96
CA GLY A 258 5.00 -14.90 -3.74
C GLY A 258 3.81 -15.85 -3.89
N GLU A 259 2.98 -15.90 -2.84
CA GLU A 259 1.81 -16.78 -2.76
C GLU A 259 0.74 -16.43 -3.80
N LEU A 260 0.64 -15.16 -4.18
CA LEU A 260 -0.34 -14.70 -5.15
C LEU A 260 -0.06 -15.23 -6.55
N LEU A 261 1.20 -15.16 -6.99
CA LEU A 261 1.62 -15.79 -8.24
C LEU A 261 1.29 -17.30 -8.23
N THR A 262 1.56 -17.96 -7.11
CA THR A 262 1.27 -19.39 -6.94
C THR A 262 -0.23 -19.69 -7.04
N ALA A 263 -1.08 -18.87 -6.43
CA ALA A 263 -2.52 -19.06 -6.47
C ALA A 263 -3.14 -18.80 -7.85
N ILE A 264 -2.66 -17.77 -8.57
CA ILE A 264 -3.06 -17.48 -9.95
C ILE A 264 -2.65 -18.64 -10.86
N MET A 265 -1.40 -19.12 -10.76
CA MET A 265 -0.91 -20.25 -11.56
C MET A 265 -1.69 -21.55 -11.30
N ASN A 266 -2.24 -21.72 -10.10
CA ASN A 266 -3.05 -22.89 -9.72
C ASN A 266 -4.56 -22.73 -10.01
N GLY A 267 -4.99 -21.62 -10.62
CA GLY A 267 -6.41 -21.37 -10.92
C GLY A 267 -7.26 -21.15 -9.66
N GLN A 268 -6.65 -20.73 -8.55
CA GLN A 268 -7.30 -20.57 -7.24
C GLN A 268 -7.55 -19.09 -6.90
N GLN A 269 -7.82 -18.25 -7.91
CA GLN A 269 -7.98 -16.80 -7.75
C GLN A 269 -8.98 -16.43 -6.64
N GLU A 270 -10.13 -17.11 -6.57
CA GLU A 270 -11.14 -16.88 -5.52
C GLU A 270 -10.67 -17.31 -4.13
N ALA A 271 -9.87 -18.38 -4.01
CA ALA A 271 -9.36 -18.87 -2.73
C ALA A 271 -8.16 -18.06 -2.20
N ALA A 272 -7.44 -17.37 -3.08
CA ALA A 272 -6.46 -16.36 -2.69
C ALA A 272 -7.14 -15.09 -2.17
N ALA A 273 -8.13 -14.58 -2.91
CA ALA A 273 -8.95 -13.45 -2.48
C ALA A 273 -9.63 -13.71 -1.12
N LEU A 274 -10.14 -14.94 -0.88
CA LEU A 274 -10.75 -15.32 0.40
C LEU A 274 -9.76 -15.39 1.58
N ARG A 275 -8.48 -15.68 1.32
CA ARG A 275 -7.41 -15.68 2.34
C ARG A 275 -6.86 -14.28 2.60
N LEU A 276 -6.88 -13.41 1.60
CA LEU A 276 -6.46 -12.02 1.67
C LEU A 276 -7.56 -11.12 2.30
N ASP A 277 -8.85 -11.46 2.14
CA ASP A 277 -9.97 -10.84 2.87
C ASP A 277 -9.84 -10.95 4.40
N MET A 278 -9.21 -12.03 4.91
CA MET A 278 -8.88 -12.16 6.34
C MET A 278 -7.72 -11.23 6.77
N ALA A 279 -6.81 -10.85 5.87
CA ALA A 279 -5.71 -9.92 6.15
C ALA A 279 -6.17 -8.45 6.04
N ALA A 280 -7.04 -8.13 5.08
CA ALA A 280 -7.65 -6.80 4.91
C ALA A 280 -8.48 -6.37 6.14
N ARG A 281 -9.15 -7.32 6.82
CA ARG A 281 -9.80 -7.08 8.13
C ARG A 281 -8.81 -6.66 9.24
N SER A 282 -7.52 -6.91 9.06
CA SER A 282 -6.48 -6.57 10.05
C SER A 282 -5.85 -5.19 9.81
N CYS A 283 -5.85 -4.67 8.58
CA CYS A 283 -5.31 -3.34 8.26
C CYS A 283 -6.27 -2.19 8.64
N ALA A 284 -7.58 -2.42 8.59
CA ALA A 284 -8.56 -1.51 9.18
C ALA A 284 -8.48 -1.45 10.73
N GLY A 285 -7.82 -2.42 11.36
CA GLY A 285 -7.79 -2.59 12.82
C GLY A 285 -6.60 -1.99 13.56
N ARG A 286 -5.62 -1.37 12.86
CA ARG A 286 -4.37 -0.92 13.52
C ARG A 286 -4.28 0.56 13.86
N PHE A 287 -5.31 1.37 13.55
CA PHE A 287 -5.33 2.80 13.90
C PHE A 287 -6.40 3.26 14.89
N PHE A 288 -7.29 2.39 15.37
CA PHE A 288 -8.22 2.75 16.45
C PHE A 288 -8.08 1.82 17.65
N ARG A 289 -7.38 2.31 18.68
CA ARG A 289 -7.54 1.78 20.04
C ARG A 289 -9.00 2.03 20.45
N GLY A 290 -9.89 1.05 20.30
CA GLY A 290 -11.24 1.25 20.83
C GLY A 290 -12.29 0.15 20.71
N PHE A 291 -12.36 -0.61 19.62
CA PHE A 291 -13.52 -1.50 19.41
C PHE A 291 -13.14 -2.90 18.91
N PRO A 292 -13.49 -3.98 19.63
CA PRO A 292 -13.32 -5.34 19.15
C PRO A 292 -14.43 -5.67 18.13
N CYS A 293 -14.04 -5.93 16.87
CA CYS A 293 -14.96 -6.42 15.86
C CYS A 293 -15.30 -7.90 16.14
N ARG A 294 -16.59 -8.18 16.36
CA ARG A 294 -17.12 -9.52 16.66
C ARG A 294 -17.56 -10.15 15.34
N GLU A 295 -17.04 -11.35 15.05
CA GLU A 295 -17.44 -12.15 13.89
C GLU A 295 -18.95 -12.44 13.90
N SER A 296 -19.61 -12.22 12.77
CA SER A 296 -20.86 -12.92 12.44
C SER A 296 -20.83 -13.44 11.01
N ARG A 297 -21.35 -14.66 10.89
CA ARG A 297 -21.33 -15.60 9.76
C ARG A 297 -22.03 -15.09 8.52
#